data_AF-A0A6M2EQP9-F1
#
_entry.id   AF-A0A6M2EQP9-F1
#
_cell.length_a   1.000
_cell.length_b   1.000
_cell.length_c   1.000
_cell.angle_alpha   90.00
_cell.angle_beta   90.00
_cell.angle_gamma   90.00
#
_symmetry.space_group_name_H-M   'P 1'
#
loop_
_entity.id
_entity.type
_entity.pdbx_description
1 polymer ?
#
loop_
_entity_poly.entity_id
_entity_poly.type
_entity_poly.pdbx_seq_one_letter_code
_entity_poly.pdbx_strand_id
1 'polypeptide(L)'
;MTETHASGVVALNELANTMQNKASSDLQQINTIISSQMRTVEQFLATMLYEAKEVIEEIHGSLADQTQLLALSTQQQEKGLQRSFASAQAVSKATVDFYNDLHLRASEIMAFLEESQIKQSDQLSNFETIFKEKAAREEKEALENIAVILASLTSKKTAMVSEVSSDIYDTRVRENKILQRELSNMQKASSNAKEGLSKYVEKLERHYMEDTFSVAESKAVMENLLQECSEKANDSKRQWENAHSYLNNSKERTVLEIESAVRDRVSKNHVAHQEFLSASSAMKADFDARIGDVMAAVDDSMMRDQETKKEIDSITSLCLGQLKSTQENHGDRISNIRSKAEKCLTKDYLVDQNSGTTPKRRVIAAIPSLASIEERRTVVALESPKEHGNSEKRAKWSPGESKIPKHHATSFNRAPFTNVN
;
A
#
# COMPACT_ATOMS: atom_id res chain seq x y z
N MET A 1 -9.78 -22.22 -56.21
CA MET A 1 -10.70 -21.81 -55.12
C MET A 1 -10.44 -22.62 -53.85
N THR A 2 -10.35 -23.95 -53.95
CA THR A 2 -9.93 -24.88 -52.87
C THR A 2 -8.57 -24.56 -52.26
N GLU A 3 -7.57 -24.28 -53.10
CA GLU A 3 -6.19 -24.03 -52.65
C GLU A 3 -6.05 -22.73 -51.83
N THR A 4 -6.76 -21.67 -52.23
CA THR A 4 -6.80 -20.38 -51.52
C THR A 4 -7.51 -20.49 -50.16
N HIS A 5 -8.62 -21.25 -50.11
CA HIS A 5 -9.34 -21.49 -48.86
C HIS A 5 -8.52 -22.36 -47.88
N ALA A 6 -7.93 -23.46 -48.36
CA ALA A 6 -7.07 -24.32 -47.55
C ALA A 6 -5.85 -23.54 -46.99
N SER A 7 -5.22 -22.71 -47.82
CA SER A 7 -4.13 -21.83 -47.39
C SER A 7 -4.58 -20.81 -46.32
N GLY A 8 -5.77 -20.21 -46.47
CA GLY A 8 -6.35 -19.30 -45.49
C GLY A 8 -6.62 -19.96 -44.13
N VAL A 9 -7.15 -21.18 -44.11
CA VAL A 9 -7.39 -21.94 -42.87
C VAL A 9 -6.08 -22.27 -42.15
N VAL A 10 -5.04 -22.64 -42.91
CA VAL A 10 -3.69 -22.89 -42.34
C VAL A 10 -3.14 -21.62 -41.70
N ALA A 11 -3.21 -20.48 -42.39
CA ALA A 11 -2.73 -19.20 -41.86
C ALA A 11 -3.50 -18.76 -40.59
N LEU A 12 -4.81 -18.97 -40.54
CA LEU A 12 -5.63 -18.69 -39.34
C LEU A 12 -5.24 -19.58 -38.16
N ASN A 13 -5.03 -20.88 -38.40
CA ASN A 13 -4.58 -21.80 -37.35
C ASN A 13 -3.18 -21.45 -36.84
N GLU A 14 -2.26 -21.07 -37.73
CA GLU A 14 -0.91 -20.62 -37.36
C GLU A 14 -0.93 -19.32 -36.54
N LEU A 15 -1.78 -18.36 -36.93
CA LEU A 15 -2.00 -17.15 -36.15
C LEU A 15 -2.56 -17.48 -34.76
N ALA A 16 -3.57 -18.36 -34.68
CA ALA A 16 -4.15 -18.78 -33.41
C ALA A 16 -3.13 -19.48 -32.50
N ASN A 17 -2.27 -20.33 -33.06
CA ASN A 17 -1.15 -20.97 -32.33
C ASN A 17 -0.19 -19.91 -31.77
N THR A 18 0.18 -18.94 -32.60
CA THR A 18 1.10 -17.86 -32.22
C THR A 18 0.49 -17.01 -31.10
N MET A 19 -0.79 -16.64 -31.21
CA MET A 19 -1.51 -15.87 -30.19
C MET A 19 -1.64 -16.64 -28.88
N GLN A 20 -1.98 -17.93 -28.93
CA GLN A 20 -2.06 -18.80 -27.75
C GLN A 20 -0.72 -18.84 -27.01
N ASN A 21 0.36 -19.15 -27.74
CA ASN A 21 1.70 -19.25 -27.17
C ASN A 21 2.17 -17.92 -26.59
N LYS A 22 1.92 -16.82 -27.31
CA LYS A 22 2.26 -15.47 -26.85
C LYS A 22 1.50 -15.08 -25.59
N ALA A 23 0.18 -15.26 -25.56
CA ALA A 23 -0.63 -14.92 -24.39
C ALA A 23 -0.23 -15.75 -23.15
N SER A 24 0.07 -17.04 -23.32
CA SER A 24 0.58 -17.88 -22.23
C SER A 24 1.97 -17.46 -21.76
N SER A 25 2.87 -17.13 -22.68
CA SER A 25 4.22 -16.62 -22.37
C SER A 25 4.16 -15.28 -21.65
N ASP A 26 3.35 -14.34 -22.12
CA ASP A 26 3.20 -13.01 -21.52
C ASP A 26 2.66 -13.11 -20.08
N LEU A 27 1.68 -14.00 -19.82
CA LEU A 27 1.17 -14.24 -18.47
C LEU A 27 2.22 -14.85 -17.54
N GLN A 28 3.03 -15.80 -18.03
CA GLN A 28 4.14 -16.36 -17.25
C GLN A 28 5.20 -15.30 -16.97
N GLN A 29 5.52 -14.45 -17.96
CA GLN A 29 6.46 -13.35 -17.79
C GLN A 29 5.96 -12.36 -16.74
N ILE A 30 4.68 -11.96 -16.77
CA ILE A 30 4.06 -11.12 -15.73
C ILE A 30 4.21 -11.76 -14.35
N ASN A 31 3.95 -13.07 -14.22
CA ASN A 31 4.12 -13.77 -12.95
C ASN A 31 5.57 -13.70 -12.44
N THR A 32 6.56 -13.90 -13.32
CA THR A 32 7.98 -13.80 -12.95
C THR A 32 8.38 -12.39 -12.53
N ILE A 33 7.87 -11.36 -13.21
CA ILE A 33 8.12 -9.95 -12.87
C ILE A 33 7.53 -9.63 -11.50
N ILE A 34 6.28 -10.02 -11.24
CA ILE A 34 5.63 -9.77 -9.94
C ILE A 34 6.38 -10.50 -8.82
N SER A 35 6.76 -11.76 -9.04
CA SER A 35 7.53 -12.54 -8.07
C SER A 35 8.88 -11.90 -7.77
N SER A 36 9.57 -11.39 -8.80
CA SER A 36 10.83 -10.64 -8.66
C SER A 36 10.62 -9.36 -7.85
N GLN A 37 9.59 -8.57 -8.17
CA GLN A 37 9.28 -7.33 -7.45
C GLN A 37 8.95 -7.59 -5.97
N MET A 38 8.17 -8.64 -5.68
CA MET A 38 7.86 -9.04 -4.30
C MET A 38 9.13 -9.40 -3.52
N ARG A 39 10.11 -10.07 -4.14
CA ARG A 39 11.41 -10.35 -3.52
C ARG A 39 12.21 -9.07 -3.25
N THR A 40 12.16 -8.09 -4.14
CA THR A 40 12.81 -6.78 -3.93
C THR A 40 12.19 -6.05 -2.74
N VAL A 41 10.85 -6.06 -2.61
CA VAL A 41 10.13 -5.48 -1.47
C VAL A 41 10.51 -6.19 -0.16
N GLU A 42 10.61 -7.53 -0.19
CA GLU A 42 11.05 -8.32 0.96
C GLU A 42 12.48 -7.95 1.39
N GLN A 43 13.42 -7.85 0.45
CA GLN A 43 14.80 -7.45 0.74
C GLN A 43 14.86 -6.04 1.33
N PHE A 44 14.13 -5.09 0.77
CA PHE A 44 14.05 -3.73 1.30
C PHE A 44 13.52 -3.72 2.75
N LEU A 45 12.44 -4.45 3.03
CA LEU A 45 11.86 -4.51 4.38
C LEU A 45 12.73 -5.30 5.36
N ALA A 46 13.49 -6.30 4.89
CA ALA A 46 14.49 -6.98 5.71
C ALA A 46 15.62 -6.03 6.12
N THR A 47 16.11 -5.18 5.20
CA THR A 47 17.09 -4.14 5.52
C THR A 47 16.53 -3.14 6.52
N MET A 48 15.32 -2.63 6.31
CA MET A 48 14.66 -1.71 7.25
C MET A 48 14.50 -2.33 8.64
N LEU A 49 14.17 -3.62 8.73
CA LEU A 49 14.06 -4.32 10.01
C LEU A 49 15.43 -4.50 10.69
N TYR A 50 16.48 -4.74 9.92
CA TYR A 50 17.84 -4.81 10.45
C TYR A 50 18.27 -3.45 11.02
N GLU A 51 18.12 -2.37 10.26
CA GLU A 51 18.43 -1.01 10.70
C GLU A 51 17.59 -0.61 11.94
N ALA A 52 16.30 -0.92 11.94
CA ALA A 52 15.44 -0.67 13.09
C ALA A 52 15.88 -1.45 14.34
N LYS A 53 16.34 -2.70 14.19
CA LYS A 53 16.87 -3.48 15.30
C LYS A 53 18.15 -2.88 15.85
N GLU A 54 19.07 -2.47 14.98
CA GLU A 54 20.32 -1.82 15.39
C GLU A 54 20.05 -0.55 16.20
N VAL A 55 19.15 0.32 15.71
CA VAL A 55 18.74 1.53 16.43
C VAL A 55 18.09 1.22 17.77
N ILE A 56 17.24 0.19 17.84
CA ILE A 56 16.59 -0.22 19.09
C ILE A 56 17.61 -0.78 20.09
N GLU A 57 18.59 -1.55 19.63
CA GLU A 57 19.67 -2.05 20.47
C GLU A 57 20.55 -0.90 21.01
N GLU A 58 20.84 0.11 20.18
CA GLU A 58 21.54 1.34 20.60
C GLU A 58 20.72 2.13 21.63
N ILE A 59 19.40 2.24 21.45
CA ILE A 59 18.49 2.87 22.43
C ILE A 59 18.52 2.10 23.75
N HIS A 60 18.45 0.77 23.73
CA HIS A 60 18.53 -0.03 24.95
C HIS A 60 19.88 0.12 25.66
N GLY A 61 20.99 0.13 24.90
CA GLY A 61 22.32 0.39 25.45
C GLY A 61 22.40 1.76 26.12
N SER A 62 21.93 2.81 25.42
CA SER A 62 21.90 4.17 25.93
C SER A 62 21.02 4.31 27.18
N LEU A 63 19.87 3.64 27.22
CA LEU A 63 19.00 3.63 28.40
C LEU A 63 19.65 2.92 29.58
N ALA A 64 20.33 1.79 29.36
CA ALA A 64 21.08 1.10 30.40
C ALA A 64 22.19 1.98 30.99
N ASP A 65 22.94 2.67 30.12
CA ASP A 65 23.99 3.62 30.53
C ASP A 65 23.40 4.78 31.34
N GLN A 66 22.26 5.33 30.91
CA GLN A 66 21.55 6.39 31.64
C GLN A 66 21.03 5.92 33.01
N THR A 67 20.49 4.70 33.11
CA THR A 67 20.09 4.10 34.40
C THR A 67 21.27 3.95 35.33
N GLN A 68 22.41 3.46 34.83
CA GLN A 68 23.63 3.34 35.63
C GLN A 68 24.15 4.72 36.08
N LEU A 69 24.16 5.69 35.18
CA LEU A 69 24.60 7.06 35.48
C LEU A 69 23.69 7.73 36.52
N LEU A 70 22.37 7.53 36.43
CA LEU A 70 21.42 8.01 37.42
C LEU A 70 21.72 7.41 38.80
N ALA A 71 21.92 6.09 38.88
CA ALA A 71 22.24 5.42 40.13
C ALA A 71 23.55 5.94 40.76
N LEU A 72 24.59 6.15 39.94
CA LEU A 72 25.86 6.73 40.38
C LEU A 72 25.69 8.18 40.85
N SER A 73 24.97 9.00 40.09
CA SER A 73 24.73 10.41 40.40
C SER A 73 23.95 10.57 41.70
N THR A 74 22.85 9.81 41.88
CA THR A 74 22.08 9.84 43.13
C THR A 74 22.93 9.39 44.31
N GLN A 75 23.70 8.30 44.18
CA GLN A 75 24.59 7.86 45.25
C GLN A 75 25.63 8.93 45.62
N GLN A 76 26.19 9.62 44.62
CA GLN A 76 27.17 10.68 44.85
C GLN A 76 26.52 11.89 45.55
N GLN A 77 25.30 12.26 45.16
CA GLN A 77 24.56 13.36 45.75
C GLN A 77 24.16 13.05 47.21
N GLU A 78 23.66 11.86 47.50
CA GLU A 78 23.36 11.39 48.86
C GLU A 78 24.60 11.41 49.75
N LYS A 79 25.73 10.86 49.28
CA LYS A 79 27.01 10.90 50.00
C LYS A 79 27.50 12.33 50.23
N GLY A 80 27.30 13.22 49.25
CA GLY A 80 27.65 14.63 49.34
C GLY A 80 26.84 15.36 50.40
N LEU A 81 25.51 15.19 50.39
CA LEU A 81 24.60 15.74 51.38
C LEU A 81 24.94 15.23 52.79
N GLN A 82 25.14 13.92 52.94
CA GLN A 82 25.51 13.32 54.22
C GLN A 82 26.83 13.87 54.77
N ARG A 83 27.85 14.03 53.91
CA ARG A 83 29.14 14.60 54.31
C ARG A 83 29.01 16.07 54.72
N SER A 84 28.25 16.86 53.95
CA SER A 84 28.01 18.27 54.25
C SER A 84 27.29 18.43 55.59
N PHE A 85 26.22 17.66 55.81
CA PHE A 85 25.47 17.65 57.05
C PHE A 85 26.34 17.25 58.26
N ALA A 86 27.08 16.15 58.14
CA ALA A 86 27.99 15.70 59.22
C ALA A 86 29.06 16.75 59.54
N SER A 87 29.63 17.42 58.54
CA SER A 87 30.60 18.49 58.73
C SER A 87 29.98 19.70 59.43
N ALA A 88 28.81 20.16 58.98
CA ALA A 88 28.12 21.30 59.58
C ALA A 88 27.67 20.99 61.02
N GLN A 89 27.24 19.76 61.29
CA GLN A 89 26.91 19.30 62.63
C GLN A 89 28.15 19.28 63.55
N ALA A 90 29.29 18.80 63.06
CA ALA A 90 30.55 18.78 63.81
C ALA A 90 31.03 20.21 64.16
N VAL A 91 30.98 21.13 63.18
CA VAL A 91 31.33 22.55 63.39
C VAL A 91 30.37 23.21 64.38
N SER A 92 29.07 22.98 64.24
CA SER A 92 28.07 23.52 65.16
C SER A 92 28.32 23.03 66.59
N LYS A 93 28.55 21.71 66.78
CA LYS A 93 28.88 21.14 68.09
C LYS A 93 30.13 21.77 68.70
N ALA A 94 31.23 21.84 67.96
CA ALA A 94 32.46 22.46 68.43
C ALA A 94 32.26 23.94 68.82
N THR A 95 31.41 24.66 68.07
CA THR A 95 31.08 26.06 68.34
C THR A 95 30.22 26.21 69.61
N VAL A 96 29.23 25.34 69.83
CA VAL A 96 28.45 25.30 71.08
C VAL A 96 29.38 25.03 72.28
N ASP A 97 30.28 24.06 72.15
CA ASP A 97 31.23 23.70 73.21
C ASP A 97 32.16 24.89 73.55
N PHE A 98 32.66 25.60 72.54
CA PHE A 98 33.45 26.83 72.73
C PHE A 98 32.67 27.91 73.51
N TYR A 99 31.41 28.18 73.13
CA TYR A 99 30.61 29.19 73.82
C TYR A 99 30.27 28.78 75.26
N ASN A 100 30.06 27.49 75.53
CA ASN A 100 29.86 26.98 76.88
C ASN A 100 31.12 27.17 77.75
N ASP A 101 32.32 26.86 77.23
CA ASP A 101 33.57 27.08 77.95
C ASP A 101 33.81 28.58 78.20
N LEU A 102 33.59 29.44 77.20
CA LEU A 102 33.72 30.89 77.36
C LEU A 102 32.78 31.43 78.45
N HIS A 103 31.54 30.95 78.47
CA HIS A 103 30.58 31.33 79.50
C HIS A 103 31.03 30.88 80.90
N LEU A 104 31.53 29.65 81.02
CA LEU A 104 32.07 29.11 82.27
C LEU A 104 33.27 29.91 82.77
N ARG A 105 34.25 30.19 81.89
CA ARG A 105 35.45 30.98 82.23
C ARG A 105 35.09 32.40 82.67
N ALA A 106 34.14 33.04 82.00
CA ALA A 106 33.66 34.35 82.41
C ALA A 106 33.05 34.32 83.83
N SER A 107 32.30 33.26 84.17
CA SER A 107 31.75 33.03 85.52
C SER A 107 32.86 32.81 86.56
N GLU A 108 33.86 31.99 86.24
CA GLU A 108 35.00 31.72 87.15
C GLU A 108 35.79 33.00 87.46
N ILE A 109 36.08 33.83 86.45
CA ILE A 109 36.79 35.11 86.64
C ILE A 109 35.95 36.07 87.48
N MET A 110 34.63 36.11 87.27
CA MET A 110 33.73 36.97 88.04
C MET A 110 33.73 36.59 89.53
N ALA A 111 33.65 35.29 89.83
CA ALA A 111 33.74 34.79 91.20
C ALA A 111 35.10 35.09 91.85
N PHE A 112 36.20 34.93 91.11
CA PHE A 112 37.55 35.27 91.59
C PHE A 112 37.71 36.78 91.87
N LEU A 113 37.14 37.65 91.02
CA LEU A 113 37.14 39.10 91.22
C LEU A 113 36.39 39.51 92.49
N GLU A 114 35.26 38.86 92.77
CA GLU A 114 34.49 39.07 94.00
C GLU A 114 35.28 38.64 95.24
N GLU A 115 35.86 37.44 95.23
CA GLU A 115 36.69 36.92 96.33
C GLU A 115 37.92 37.82 96.57
N SER A 116 38.63 38.20 95.51
CA SER A 116 39.78 39.09 95.59
C SER A 116 39.40 40.47 96.15
N GLN A 117 38.23 41.00 95.80
CA GLN A 117 37.76 42.27 96.33
C GLN A 117 37.54 42.21 97.83
N ILE A 118 36.87 41.17 98.31
CA ILE A 118 36.61 40.96 99.75
C ILE A 118 37.95 40.86 100.48
N LYS A 119 38.85 39.99 100.02
CA LYS A 119 40.16 39.77 100.64
C LYS A 119 41.02 41.03 100.70
N GLN A 120 41.06 41.81 99.61
CA GLN A 120 41.84 43.04 99.58
C GLN A 120 41.22 44.16 100.41
N SER A 121 39.89 44.21 100.54
CA SER A 121 39.18 45.12 101.45
C SER A 121 39.56 44.83 102.91
N ASP A 122 39.55 43.55 103.29
CA ASP A 122 39.95 43.11 104.63
C ASP A 122 41.42 43.47 104.93
N GLN A 123 42.32 43.24 103.97
CA GLN A 123 43.73 43.61 104.10
C GLN A 123 43.94 45.11 104.28
N LEU A 124 43.20 45.94 103.54
CA LEU A 124 43.32 47.39 103.62
C LEU A 124 42.77 47.92 104.96
N SER A 125 41.63 47.39 105.42
CA SER A 125 41.06 47.73 106.73
C SER A 125 41.97 47.31 107.88
N ASN A 126 42.59 46.12 107.78
CA ASN A 126 43.57 45.66 108.76
C ASN A 126 44.83 46.52 108.75
N PHE A 127 45.36 46.88 107.58
CA PHE A 127 46.50 47.80 107.45
C PHE A 127 46.18 49.15 108.07
N GLU A 128 45.02 49.73 107.76
CA GLU A 128 44.56 51.00 108.34
C GLU A 128 44.52 50.93 109.87
N THR A 129 44.00 49.83 110.43
CA THR A 129 43.91 49.61 111.86
C THR A 129 45.29 49.50 112.52
N ILE A 130 46.19 48.66 111.98
CA ILE A 130 47.56 48.48 112.48
C ILE A 130 48.35 49.80 112.38
N PHE A 131 48.20 50.52 111.27
CA PHE A 131 48.88 51.78 111.06
C PHE A 131 48.40 52.85 112.04
N LYS A 132 47.09 52.99 112.25
CA LYS A 132 46.51 53.91 113.26
C LYS A 132 47.01 53.61 114.66
N GLU A 133 47.01 52.33 115.04
CA GLU A 133 47.48 51.90 116.36
C GLU A 133 48.98 52.17 116.56
N LYS A 134 49.80 51.86 115.55
CA LYS A 134 51.25 52.08 115.62
C LYS A 134 51.62 53.56 115.58
N ALA A 135 50.93 54.37 114.77
CA ALA A 135 51.08 55.81 114.76
C ALA A 135 50.77 56.43 116.14
N ALA A 136 49.67 56.00 116.78
CA ALA A 136 49.31 56.45 118.13
C ALA A 136 50.35 56.05 119.19
N ARG A 137 50.99 54.87 119.03
CA ARG A 137 52.01 54.36 119.95
C ARG A 137 53.35 55.09 119.80
N GLU A 138 53.83 55.26 118.57
CA GLU A 138 55.07 55.99 118.26
C GLU A 138 54.93 57.49 118.61
N GLU A 139 53.74 58.07 118.46
CA GLU A 139 53.43 59.43 118.91
C GLU A 139 53.53 59.57 120.43
N LYS A 140 53.02 58.59 121.19
CA LYS A 140 53.13 58.55 122.66
C LYS A 140 54.59 58.55 123.14
N GLU A 141 55.49 57.95 122.36
CA GLU A 141 56.92 57.87 122.62
C GLU A 141 57.67 59.17 122.19
N ALA A 142 57.19 59.88 121.18
CA ALA A 142 57.75 61.16 120.71
C ALA A 142 57.22 62.41 121.45
N LEU A 143 56.06 62.29 122.11
CA LEU A 143 55.38 63.34 122.89
C LEU A 143 56.22 63.92 124.03
N GLU A 144 57.26 63.21 124.47
CA GLU A 144 58.13 63.63 125.56
C GLU A 144 59.11 64.77 125.17
N ASN A 145 59.24 65.12 123.87
CA ASN A 145 60.24 66.11 123.41
C ASN A 145 59.76 67.34 122.61
N ILE A 146 58.61 67.36 121.91
CA ILE A 146 58.20 68.55 121.08
C ILE A 146 56.67 68.79 121.13
N ALA A 147 56.16 69.19 122.29
CA ALA A 147 54.73 69.18 122.60
C ALA A 147 53.81 70.18 121.84
N VAL A 148 54.32 71.12 121.02
CA VAL A 148 53.46 72.17 120.39
C VAL A 148 53.36 72.08 118.85
N ILE A 149 54.35 71.53 118.14
CA ILE A 149 54.30 71.40 116.67
C ILE A 149 53.62 70.09 116.22
N LEU A 150 53.58 69.08 117.10
CA LEU A 150 53.19 67.71 116.75
C LEU A 150 51.67 67.46 116.68
N ALA A 151 50.82 68.22 117.38
CA ALA A 151 49.37 67.98 117.42
C ALA A 151 48.66 68.18 116.05
N SER A 152 49.21 69.00 115.14
CA SER A 152 48.66 69.13 113.77
C SER A 152 49.22 68.07 112.81
N LEU A 153 50.39 67.49 113.11
CA LEU A 153 51.11 66.59 112.21
C LEU A 153 50.51 65.18 112.18
N THR A 154 50.07 64.66 113.32
CA THR A 154 49.42 63.34 113.43
C THR A 154 48.06 63.34 112.75
N SER A 155 47.22 64.34 113.05
CA SER A 155 45.91 64.49 112.39
C SER A 155 46.07 64.56 110.86
N LYS A 156 47.09 65.28 110.36
CA LYS A 156 47.38 65.38 108.93
C LYS A 156 47.88 64.06 108.31
N LYS A 157 48.70 63.28 109.02
CA LYS A 157 49.17 61.95 108.55
C LYS A 157 48.04 60.92 108.52
N THR A 158 47.24 60.85 109.58
CA THR A 158 46.09 59.92 109.64
C THR A 158 45.04 60.27 108.59
N ALA A 159 44.78 61.57 108.38
CA ALA A 159 43.91 62.04 107.31
C ALA A 159 44.47 61.66 105.92
N MET A 160 45.77 61.90 105.67
CA MET A 160 46.39 61.57 104.38
C MET A 160 46.37 60.06 104.07
N VAL A 161 46.62 59.20 105.07
CA VAL A 161 46.53 57.74 104.87
C VAL A 161 45.09 57.28 104.67
N SER A 162 44.13 57.89 105.37
CA SER A 162 42.70 57.59 105.18
C SER A 162 42.22 58.03 103.79
N GLU A 163 42.63 59.20 103.34
CA GLU A 163 42.32 59.75 102.01
C GLU A 163 42.93 58.88 100.90
N VAL A 164 44.23 58.57 100.98
CA VAL A 164 44.91 57.70 100.01
C VAL A 164 44.33 56.28 100.01
N SER A 165 44.00 55.73 101.18
CA SER A 165 43.38 54.39 101.27
C SER A 165 41.96 54.39 100.69
N SER A 166 41.18 55.44 100.95
CA SER A 166 39.83 55.61 100.38
C SER A 166 39.89 55.76 98.86
N ASP A 167 40.79 56.58 98.33
CA ASP A 167 40.95 56.80 96.89
C ASP A 167 41.38 55.52 96.16
N ILE A 168 42.30 54.73 96.75
CA ILE A 168 42.71 53.43 96.22
C ILE A 168 41.55 52.44 96.26
N TYR A 169 40.79 52.41 97.36
CA TYR A 169 39.61 51.55 97.49
C TYR A 169 38.53 51.91 96.45
N ASP A 170 38.18 53.18 96.32
CA ASP A 170 37.15 53.66 95.41
C ASP A 170 37.54 53.44 93.94
N THR A 171 38.81 53.65 93.60
CA THR A 171 39.33 53.38 92.25
C THR A 171 39.23 51.88 91.93
N ARG A 172 39.62 51.01 92.86
CA ARG A 172 39.52 49.55 92.69
C ARG A 172 38.08 49.08 92.57
N VAL A 173 37.16 49.58 93.40
CA VAL A 173 35.73 49.25 93.31
C VAL A 173 35.17 49.66 91.95
N ARG A 174 35.59 50.82 91.43
CA ARG A 174 35.19 51.30 90.10
C ARG A 174 35.70 50.38 88.98
N GLU A 175 36.98 50.01 89.02
CA GLU A 175 37.60 49.09 88.05
C GLU A 175 36.95 47.70 88.09
N ASN A 176 36.68 47.16 89.28
CA ASN A 176 36.03 45.86 89.44
C ASN A 176 34.60 45.87 88.88
N LYS A 177 33.82 46.93 89.14
CA LYS A 177 32.49 47.12 88.54
C LYS A 177 32.53 47.16 87.00
N ILE A 178 33.58 47.74 86.40
CA ILE A 178 33.78 47.73 84.96
C ILE A 178 34.07 46.30 84.47
N LEU A 179 35.00 45.59 85.12
CA LEU A 179 35.33 44.20 84.77
C LEU A 179 34.13 43.25 84.90
N GLN A 180 33.35 43.34 85.99
CA GLN A 180 32.14 42.56 86.18
C GLN A 180 31.11 42.82 85.08
N ARG A 181 30.95 44.08 84.66
CA ARG A 181 30.06 44.44 83.55
C ARG A 181 30.54 43.82 82.24
N GLU A 182 31.83 43.91 81.92
CA GLU A 182 32.39 43.32 80.69
C GLU A 182 32.27 41.78 80.69
N LEU A 183 32.49 41.11 81.82
CA LEU A 183 32.28 39.67 81.96
C LEU A 183 30.81 39.28 81.80
N SER A 184 29.88 40.08 82.34
CA SER A 184 28.43 39.89 82.15
C SER A 184 28.03 40.08 80.68
N ASN A 185 28.61 41.07 80.00
CA ASN A 185 28.42 41.28 78.57
C ASN A 185 28.94 40.08 77.76
N MET A 186 30.08 39.52 78.13
CA MET A 186 30.66 38.33 77.50
C MET A 186 29.76 37.09 77.67
N GLN A 187 29.23 36.86 78.88
CA GLN A 187 28.25 35.80 79.13
C GLN A 187 26.98 35.97 78.28
N LYS A 188 26.45 37.20 78.21
CA LYS A 188 25.27 37.52 77.39
C LYS A 188 25.53 37.32 75.89
N ALA A 189 26.69 37.77 75.40
CA ALA A 189 27.10 37.57 74.02
C ALA A 189 27.22 36.06 73.68
N SER A 190 27.80 35.26 74.59
CA SER A 190 27.87 33.80 74.45
C SER A 190 26.48 33.16 74.38
N SER A 191 25.57 33.51 75.29
CA SER A 191 24.19 33.01 75.26
C SER A 191 23.44 33.37 73.98
N ASN A 192 23.56 34.62 73.52
CA ASN A 192 22.94 35.06 72.26
C ASN A 192 23.51 34.31 71.04
N ALA A 193 24.83 34.09 71.00
CA ALA A 193 25.46 33.34 69.93
C ALA A 193 24.99 31.88 69.90
N LYS A 194 24.81 31.25 71.07
CA LYS A 194 24.25 29.91 71.20
C LYS A 194 22.81 29.82 70.70
N GLU A 195 21.96 30.80 71.03
CA GLU A 195 20.58 30.84 70.52
C GLU A 195 20.56 30.98 68.99
N GLY A 196 21.40 31.86 68.43
CA GLY A 196 21.56 32.02 66.99
C GLY A 196 22.02 30.72 66.31
N LEU A 197 22.97 30.01 66.93
CA LEU A 197 23.47 28.73 66.43
C LEU A 197 22.42 27.62 66.51
N SER A 198 21.57 27.59 67.54
CA SER A 198 20.45 26.65 67.64
C SER A 198 19.49 26.81 66.47
N LYS A 199 19.11 28.06 66.16
CA LYS A 199 18.24 28.37 65.01
C LYS A 199 18.88 27.96 63.68
N TYR A 200 20.20 28.14 63.56
CA TYR A 200 20.95 27.67 62.39
C TYR A 200 20.90 26.15 62.24
N VAL A 201 21.08 25.39 63.32
CA VAL A 201 21.00 23.92 63.31
C VAL A 201 19.61 23.43 62.89
N GLU A 202 18.54 24.00 63.45
CA GLU A 202 17.16 23.66 63.06
C GLU A 202 16.89 23.93 61.58
N LYS A 203 17.45 25.01 61.04
CA LYS A 203 17.36 25.32 59.61
C LYS A 203 18.16 24.33 58.77
N LEU A 204 19.37 24.00 59.19
CA LEU A 204 20.24 23.04 58.53
C LEU A 204 19.59 21.66 58.45
N GLU A 205 18.99 21.17 59.54
CA GLU A 205 18.29 19.89 59.59
C GLU A 205 17.09 19.85 58.64
N ARG A 206 16.27 20.91 58.62
CA ARG A 206 15.17 21.03 57.66
C ARG A 206 15.65 21.00 56.22
N HIS A 207 16.65 21.83 55.89
CA HIS A 207 17.21 21.88 54.53
C HIS A 207 17.78 20.52 54.11
N TYR A 208 18.50 19.84 55.00
CA TYR A 208 19.01 18.50 54.72
C TYR A 208 17.89 17.49 54.41
N MET A 209 16.80 17.54 55.18
CA MET A 209 15.63 16.70 54.90
C MET A 209 14.98 17.05 53.56
N GLU A 210 14.73 18.34 53.29
CA GLU A 210 14.15 18.82 52.04
C GLU A 210 15.00 18.41 50.83
N ASP A 211 16.32 18.59 50.89
CA ASP A 211 17.25 18.20 49.83
C ASP A 211 17.25 16.68 49.63
N THR A 212 17.22 15.90 50.73
CA THR A 212 17.17 14.43 50.66
C THR A 212 15.89 13.95 49.99
N PHE A 213 14.73 14.53 50.34
CA PHE A 213 13.46 14.21 49.69
C PHE A 213 13.46 14.60 48.21
N SER A 214 13.98 15.79 47.87
CA SER A 214 14.06 16.27 46.49
C SER A 214 14.92 15.34 45.62
N VAL A 215 16.05 14.85 46.15
CA VAL A 215 16.90 13.86 45.46
C VAL A 215 16.16 12.54 45.24
N ALA A 216 15.45 12.05 46.25
CA ALA A 216 14.69 10.81 46.16
C ALA A 216 13.52 10.91 45.16
N GLU A 217 12.80 12.03 45.17
CA GLU A 217 11.72 12.32 44.23
C GLU A 217 12.25 12.43 42.80
N SER A 218 13.33 13.21 42.58
CA SER A 218 13.96 13.35 41.27
C SER A 218 14.44 12.02 40.72
N LYS A 219 15.04 11.17 41.57
CA LYS A 219 15.42 9.80 41.21
C LYS A 219 14.21 8.99 40.76
N ALA A 220 13.16 8.94 41.58
CA ALA A 220 11.97 8.15 41.28
C ALA A 220 11.30 8.59 39.96
N VAL A 221 11.20 9.90 39.72
CA VAL A 221 10.67 10.43 38.46
C VAL A 221 11.54 10.00 37.28
N MET A 222 12.86 10.12 37.39
CA MET A 222 13.79 9.76 36.31
C MET A 222 13.80 8.25 36.05
N GLU A 223 13.74 7.41 37.09
CA GLU A 223 13.63 5.95 36.97
C GLU A 223 12.35 5.55 36.22
N ASN A 224 11.22 6.18 36.54
CA ASN A 224 9.95 5.94 35.84
C ASN A 224 10.02 6.33 34.36
N LEU A 225 10.63 7.48 34.04
CA LEU A 225 10.79 7.92 32.64
C LEU A 225 11.69 6.97 31.85
N LEU A 226 12.81 6.53 32.42
CA LEU A 226 13.70 5.56 31.78
C LEU A 226 13.00 4.22 31.55
N GLN A 227 12.19 3.78 32.51
CA GLN A 227 11.39 2.56 32.37
C GLN A 227 10.34 2.70 31.26
N GLU A 228 9.62 3.81 31.19
CA GLU A 228 8.64 4.07 30.12
C GLU A 228 9.32 4.11 28.73
N CYS A 229 10.50 4.72 28.64
CA CYS A 229 11.30 4.72 27.40
C CYS A 229 11.72 3.30 26.99
N SER A 230 12.14 2.47 27.94
CA SER A 230 12.48 1.07 27.71
C SER A 230 11.28 0.25 27.20
N GLU A 231 10.10 0.45 27.80
CA GLU A 231 8.85 -0.20 27.37
C GLU A 231 8.47 0.22 25.96
N LYS A 232 8.56 1.52 25.62
CA LYS A 232 8.30 2.01 24.26
C LYS A 232 9.29 1.45 23.23
N ALA A 233 10.57 1.31 23.58
CA ALA A 233 11.57 0.69 22.71
C ALA A 233 11.23 -0.78 22.43
N ASN A 234 10.83 -1.53 23.46
CA ASN A 234 10.36 -2.91 23.34
C ASN A 234 9.09 -3.02 22.48
N ASP A 235 8.14 -2.10 22.65
CA ASP A 235 6.92 -2.05 21.86
C ASP A 235 7.23 -1.78 20.38
N SER A 236 8.14 -0.85 20.08
CA SER A 236 8.63 -0.58 18.73
C SER A 236 9.27 -1.84 18.10
N LYS A 237 10.11 -2.55 18.86
CA LYS A 237 10.71 -3.83 18.41
C LYS A 237 9.64 -4.83 18.00
N ARG A 238 8.65 -5.03 18.86
CA ARG A 238 7.53 -5.96 18.61
C ARG A 238 6.72 -5.52 17.39
N GLN A 239 6.50 -4.23 17.19
CA GLN A 239 5.81 -3.71 16.01
C GLN A 239 6.56 -4.02 14.71
N TRP A 240 7.90 -3.88 14.68
CA TRP A 240 8.72 -4.25 13.53
C TRP A 240 8.70 -5.74 13.24
N GLU A 241 8.82 -6.59 14.27
CA GLU A 241 8.74 -8.05 14.14
C GLU A 241 7.36 -8.50 13.62
N ASN A 242 6.29 -7.87 14.13
CA ASN A 242 4.93 -8.11 13.65
C ASN A 242 4.77 -7.66 12.20
N ALA A 243 5.21 -6.45 11.83
CA ALA A 243 5.11 -5.93 10.47
C ALA A 243 5.83 -6.85 9.46
N HIS A 244 7.02 -7.34 9.81
CA HIS A 244 7.76 -8.30 8.99
C HIS A 244 7.01 -9.64 8.85
N SER A 245 6.45 -10.15 9.94
CA SER A 245 5.67 -11.39 9.92
C SER A 245 4.39 -11.26 9.08
N TYR A 246 3.66 -10.15 9.21
CA TYR A 246 2.47 -9.86 8.41
C TYR A 246 2.80 -9.77 6.92
N LEU A 247 3.89 -9.10 6.57
CA LEU A 247 4.34 -9.01 5.18
C LEU A 247 4.69 -10.39 4.62
N ASN A 248 5.49 -11.19 5.32
CA ASN A 248 5.89 -12.52 4.84
C ASN A 248 4.68 -13.41 4.57
N ASN A 249 3.72 -13.43 5.52
CA ASN A 249 2.48 -14.18 5.35
C ASN A 249 1.63 -13.65 4.18
N SER A 250 1.58 -12.33 3.98
CA SER A 250 0.87 -11.73 2.84
C SER A 250 1.55 -12.05 1.52
N LYS A 251 2.89 -11.99 1.46
CA LYS A 251 3.69 -12.31 0.27
C LYS A 251 3.41 -13.73 -0.19
N GLU A 252 3.52 -14.71 0.72
CA GLU A 252 3.27 -16.11 0.41
C GLU A 252 1.86 -16.33 -0.14
N ARG A 253 0.85 -15.72 0.49
CA ARG A 253 -0.54 -15.76 0.01
C ARG A 253 -0.68 -15.14 -1.38
N THR A 254 -0.17 -13.93 -1.59
CA THR A 254 -0.29 -13.21 -2.86
C THR A 254 0.44 -13.93 -3.99
N VAL A 255 1.62 -14.49 -3.75
CA VAL A 255 2.34 -15.31 -4.76
C VAL A 255 1.50 -16.52 -5.14
N LEU A 256 0.95 -17.27 -4.18
CA LEU A 256 0.11 -18.42 -4.45
C LEU A 256 -1.18 -18.06 -5.22
N GLU A 257 -1.82 -16.94 -4.86
CA GLU A 257 -3.01 -16.43 -5.53
C GLU A 257 -2.73 -16.05 -6.99
N ILE A 258 -1.64 -15.33 -7.25
CA ILE A 258 -1.24 -14.91 -8.60
C ILE A 258 -0.84 -16.11 -9.44
N GLU A 259 -0.04 -17.03 -8.90
CA GLU A 259 0.33 -18.25 -9.60
C GLU A 259 -0.89 -19.10 -9.97
N SER A 260 -1.85 -19.23 -9.04
CA SER A 260 -3.11 -19.94 -9.28
C SER A 260 -3.92 -19.26 -10.39
N ALA A 261 -4.07 -17.93 -10.34
CA ALA A 261 -4.77 -17.17 -11.35
C ALA A 261 -4.08 -17.30 -12.73
N VAL A 262 -2.76 -17.24 -12.80
CA VAL A 262 -1.99 -17.41 -14.04
C VAL A 262 -2.21 -18.82 -14.60
N ARG A 263 -2.14 -19.88 -13.77
CA ARG A 263 -2.42 -21.26 -14.19
C ARG A 263 -3.84 -21.42 -14.73
N ASP A 264 -4.85 -20.87 -14.05
CA ASP A 264 -6.25 -20.89 -14.50
C ASP A 264 -6.42 -20.17 -15.84
N ARG A 265 -5.83 -18.97 -15.99
CA ARG A 265 -5.91 -18.19 -17.24
C ARG A 265 -5.20 -18.88 -18.41
N VAL A 266 -4.02 -19.46 -18.18
CA VAL A 266 -3.30 -20.24 -19.20
C VAL A 266 -4.13 -21.46 -19.64
N SER A 267 -4.77 -22.15 -18.68
CA SER A 267 -5.63 -23.30 -18.97
C SER A 267 -6.86 -22.90 -19.77
N LYS A 268 -7.55 -21.82 -19.39
CA LYS A 268 -8.70 -21.28 -20.14
C LYS A 268 -8.32 -20.83 -21.55
N ASN A 269 -7.15 -20.19 -21.71
CA ASN A 269 -6.61 -19.82 -23.01
C ASN A 269 -6.41 -21.09 -23.88
N HIS A 270 -5.80 -22.14 -23.31
CA HIS A 270 -5.60 -23.40 -24.01
C HIS A 270 -6.92 -24.06 -24.45
N VAL A 271 -7.93 -24.10 -23.59
CA VAL A 271 -9.26 -24.63 -23.93
C VAL A 271 -9.89 -23.84 -25.08
N ALA A 272 -9.91 -22.51 -25.00
CA ALA A 272 -10.47 -21.66 -26.06
C ALA A 272 -9.73 -21.85 -27.40
N HIS A 273 -8.42 -22.04 -27.35
CA HIS A 273 -7.62 -22.35 -28.54
C HIS A 273 -7.96 -23.72 -29.13
N GLN A 274 -8.16 -24.76 -28.32
CA GLN A 274 -8.59 -26.08 -28.80
C GLN A 274 -9.99 -26.04 -29.41
N GLU A 275 -10.92 -25.29 -28.81
CA GLU A 275 -12.25 -25.05 -29.37
C GLU A 275 -12.18 -24.35 -30.74
N PHE A 276 -11.33 -23.33 -30.85
CA PHE A 276 -11.07 -22.65 -32.12
C PHE A 276 -10.53 -23.59 -33.20
N LEU A 277 -9.51 -24.40 -32.88
CA LEU A 277 -8.94 -25.38 -33.83
C LEU A 277 -9.96 -26.43 -34.26
N SER A 278 -10.79 -26.89 -33.31
CA SER A 278 -11.86 -27.85 -33.58
C SER A 278 -12.93 -27.25 -34.51
N ALA A 279 -13.38 -26.02 -34.23
CA ALA A 279 -14.34 -25.30 -35.06
C ALA A 279 -13.78 -24.99 -36.46
N SER A 280 -12.51 -24.56 -36.55
CA SER A 280 -11.80 -24.32 -37.81
C SER A 280 -11.69 -25.59 -38.65
N SER A 281 -11.36 -26.72 -38.02
CA SER A 281 -11.29 -28.03 -38.69
C SER A 281 -12.66 -28.53 -39.16
N ALA A 282 -13.70 -28.38 -38.33
CA ALA A 282 -15.06 -28.71 -38.71
C ALA A 282 -15.58 -27.84 -39.87
N MET A 283 -15.29 -26.53 -39.84
CA MET A 283 -15.63 -25.61 -40.93
C MET A 283 -14.90 -25.96 -42.22
N LYS A 284 -13.61 -26.33 -42.14
CA LYS A 284 -12.86 -26.81 -43.30
C LYS A 284 -13.48 -28.08 -43.88
N ALA A 285 -13.84 -29.05 -43.04
CA ALA A 285 -14.48 -30.28 -43.48
C ALA A 285 -15.85 -30.02 -44.14
N ASP A 286 -16.68 -29.13 -43.58
CA ASP A 286 -17.95 -28.71 -44.18
C ASP A 286 -17.74 -28.02 -45.55
N PHE A 287 -16.73 -27.15 -45.66
CA PHE A 287 -16.37 -26.52 -46.92
C PHE A 287 -15.88 -27.54 -47.97
N ASP A 288 -15.01 -28.47 -47.56
CA ASP A 288 -14.47 -29.53 -48.42
C ASP A 288 -15.59 -30.49 -48.88
N ALA A 289 -16.59 -30.78 -48.02
CA ALA A 289 -17.77 -31.54 -48.39
C ALA A 289 -18.63 -30.78 -49.42
N ARG A 290 -18.95 -29.50 -49.14
CA ARG A 290 -19.75 -28.66 -50.05
C ARG A 290 -19.10 -28.49 -51.42
N ILE A 291 -17.78 -28.29 -51.48
CA ILE A 291 -17.09 -28.18 -52.76
C ILE A 291 -17.06 -29.52 -53.50
N GLY A 292 -16.96 -30.64 -52.77
CA GLY A 292 -17.13 -31.99 -53.30
C GLY A 292 -18.52 -32.19 -53.93
N ASP A 293 -19.58 -31.82 -53.22
CA ASP A 293 -20.97 -31.87 -53.71
C ASP A 293 -21.16 -31.02 -54.98
N VAL A 294 -20.58 -29.81 -55.00
CA VAL A 294 -20.61 -28.94 -56.18
C VAL A 294 -19.87 -29.57 -57.36
N MET A 295 -18.69 -30.15 -57.14
CA MET A 295 -17.94 -30.82 -58.22
C MET A 295 -18.70 -32.04 -58.75
N ALA A 296 -19.27 -32.86 -57.87
CA ALA A 296 -20.10 -34.00 -58.28
C ALA A 296 -21.33 -33.54 -59.09
N ALA A 297 -22.02 -32.49 -58.64
CA ALA A 297 -23.16 -31.93 -59.38
C ALA A 297 -22.76 -31.36 -60.76
N VAL A 298 -21.57 -30.76 -60.88
CA VAL A 298 -21.01 -30.30 -62.15
C VAL A 298 -20.69 -31.49 -63.06
N ASP A 299 -20.02 -32.52 -62.55
CA ASP A 299 -19.69 -33.72 -63.31
C ASP A 299 -20.96 -34.47 -63.77
N ASP A 300 -21.96 -34.63 -62.91
CA ASP A 300 -23.27 -35.20 -63.25
C ASP A 300 -23.98 -34.38 -64.33
N SER A 301 -23.91 -33.05 -64.26
CA SER A 301 -24.43 -32.17 -65.31
C SER A 301 -23.68 -32.41 -66.62
N MET A 302 -22.35 -32.47 -66.60
CA MET A 302 -21.54 -32.72 -67.79
C MET A 302 -21.80 -34.09 -68.40
N MET A 303 -22.00 -35.13 -67.57
CA MET A 303 -22.34 -36.47 -68.04
C MET A 303 -23.71 -36.51 -68.71
N ARG A 304 -24.72 -35.84 -68.13
CA ARG A 304 -26.04 -35.67 -68.75
C ARG A 304 -25.94 -34.90 -70.07
N ASP A 305 -25.12 -33.86 -70.13
CA ASP A 305 -24.88 -33.10 -71.36
C ASP A 305 -24.23 -33.99 -72.44
N GLN A 306 -23.29 -34.86 -72.06
CA GLN A 306 -22.66 -35.82 -72.98
C GLN A 306 -23.64 -36.91 -73.46
N GLU A 307 -24.50 -37.42 -72.58
CA GLU A 307 -25.53 -38.39 -72.93
C GLU A 307 -26.57 -37.77 -73.88
N THR A 308 -27.06 -36.58 -73.53
CA THR A 308 -27.96 -35.79 -74.37
C THR A 308 -27.33 -35.52 -75.73
N LYS A 309 -26.03 -35.17 -75.76
CA LYS A 309 -25.28 -35.02 -77.00
C LYS A 309 -25.26 -36.31 -77.82
N LYS A 310 -24.95 -37.46 -77.22
CA LYS A 310 -24.96 -38.77 -77.92
C LYS A 310 -26.33 -39.11 -78.48
N GLU A 311 -27.40 -38.84 -77.73
CA GLU A 311 -28.77 -39.06 -78.16
C GLU A 311 -29.13 -38.15 -79.35
N ILE A 312 -28.80 -36.86 -79.27
CA ILE A 312 -28.96 -35.92 -80.38
C ILE A 312 -28.15 -36.36 -81.60
N ASP A 313 -26.89 -36.77 -81.44
CA ASP A 313 -26.04 -37.24 -82.53
C ASP A 313 -26.63 -38.50 -83.18
N SER A 314 -27.17 -39.43 -82.38
CA SER A 314 -27.86 -40.64 -82.85
C SER A 314 -29.12 -40.31 -83.65
N ILE A 315 -30.00 -39.46 -83.12
CA ILE A 315 -31.20 -38.97 -83.80
C ILE A 315 -30.82 -38.25 -85.10
N THR A 316 -29.81 -37.38 -85.04
CA THR A 316 -29.31 -36.65 -86.21
C THR A 316 -28.80 -37.60 -87.28
N SER A 317 -28.02 -38.62 -86.91
CA SER A 317 -27.53 -39.66 -87.82
C SER A 317 -28.67 -40.48 -88.43
N LEU A 318 -29.69 -40.84 -87.65
CA LEU A 318 -30.88 -41.56 -88.13
C LEU A 318 -31.64 -40.72 -89.17
N CYS A 319 -31.93 -39.46 -88.83
CA CYS A 319 -32.57 -38.51 -89.75
C CYS A 319 -31.76 -38.33 -91.03
N LEU A 320 -30.43 -38.20 -90.92
CA LEU A 320 -29.53 -38.11 -92.08
C LEU A 320 -29.60 -39.37 -92.96
N GLY A 321 -29.63 -40.55 -92.35
CA GLY A 321 -29.78 -41.83 -93.06
C GLY A 321 -31.13 -41.94 -93.78
N GLN A 322 -32.23 -41.54 -93.13
CA GLN A 322 -33.55 -41.48 -93.75
C GLN A 322 -33.62 -40.49 -94.91
N LEU A 323 -32.98 -39.32 -94.77
CA LEU A 323 -32.90 -38.30 -95.82
C LEU A 323 -32.14 -38.85 -97.04
N LYS A 324 -31.01 -39.53 -96.81
CA LYS A 324 -30.20 -40.17 -97.86
C LYS A 324 -30.98 -41.28 -98.57
N SER A 325 -31.65 -42.16 -97.83
CA SER A 325 -32.52 -43.20 -98.39
C SER A 325 -33.68 -42.61 -99.21
N THR A 326 -34.27 -41.51 -98.75
CA THR A 326 -35.33 -40.82 -99.50
C THR A 326 -34.77 -40.19 -100.78
N GLN A 327 -33.60 -39.56 -100.71
CA GLN A 327 -32.91 -38.99 -101.88
C GLN A 327 -32.57 -40.07 -102.92
N GLU A 328 -32.06 -41.22 -102.50
CA GLU A 328 -31.74 -42.36 -103.37
C GLU A 328 -33.02 -42.95 -103.99
N ASN A 329 -34.03 -43.28 -103.18
CA ASN A 329 -35.31 -43.82 -103.67
C ASN A 329 -36.05 -42.84 -104.60
N HIS A 330 -36.01 -41.54 -104.28
CA HIS A 330 -36.57 -40.51 -105.15
C HIS A 330 -35.74 -40.37 -106.43
N GLY A 331 -34.41 -40.40 -106.33
CA GLY A 331 -33.49 -40.40 -107.47
C GLY A 331 -33.73 -41.58 -108.42
N ASP A 332 -33.91 -42.78 -107.88
CA ASP A 332 -34.24 -44.00 -108.63
C ASP A 332 -35.63 -43.91 -109.27
N ARG A 333 -36.64 -43.42 -108.53
CA ARG A 333 -37.98 -43.19 -109.07
C ARG A 333 -37.99 -42.15 -110.18
N ILE A 334 -37.26 -41.04 -110.03
CA ILE A 334 -37.11 -40.03 -111.08
C ILE A 334 -36.38 -40.61 -112.28
N SER A 335 -35.33 -41.40 -112.08
CA SER A 335 -34.60 -42.07 -113.16
C SER A 335 -35.49 -43.07 -113.92
N ASN A 336 -36.34 -43.81 -113.21
CA ASN A 336 -37.34 -44.71 -113.79
C ASN A 336 -38.42 -43.94 -114.58
N ILE A 337 -38.94 -42.84 -114.04
CA ILE A 337 -39.87 -41.96 -114.75
C ILE A 337 -39.21 -41.38 -116.00
N ARG A 338 -37.97 -40.90 -115.91
CA ARG A 338 -37.19 -40.39 -117.04
C ARG A 338 -37.01 -41.44 -118.12
N SER A 339 -36.61 -42.66 -117.75
CA SER A 339 -36.49 -43.81 -118.66
C SER A 339 -37.82 -44.16 -119.34
N LYS A 340 -38.94 -44.17 -118.61
CA LYS A 340 -40.28 -44.42 -119.17
C LYS A 340 -40.74 -43.29 -120.09
N ALA A 341 -40.49 -42.04 -119.72
CA ALA A 341 -40.82 -40.87 -120.54
C ALA A 341 -39.98 -40.86 -121.82
N GLU A 342 -38.70 -41.18 -121.73
CA GLU A 342 -37.80 -41.32 -122.88
C GLU A 342 -38.28 -42.45 -123.79
N LYS A 343 -38.64 -43.62 -123.26
CA LYS A 343 -39.27 -44.71 -124.03
C LYS A 343 -40.54 -44.24 -124.77
N CYS A 344 -41.44 -43.53 -124.09
CA CYS A 344 -42.65 -43.01 -124.70
C CYS A 344 -42.39 -41.97 -125.80
N LEU A 345 -41.38 -41.11 -125.63
CA LEU A 345 -41.08 -40.02 -126.56
C LEU A 345 -40.18 -40.45 -127.74
N THR A 346 -39.36 -41.50 -127.58
CA THR A 346 -38.43 -41.96 -128.64
C THR A 346 -38.83 -43.26 -129.32
N LYS A 347 -39.50 -44.20 -128.64
CA LYS A 347 -39.84 -45.52 -129.21
C LYS A 347 -41.32 -45.70 -129.55
N ASP A 348 -42.20 -45.05 -128.80
CA ASP A 348 -43.66 -45.27 -128.91
C ASP A 348 -44.41 -44.08 -129.55
N TYR A 349 -43.71 -43.04 -130.00
CA TYR A 349 -44.29 -41.90 -130.72
C TYR A 349 -44.30 -42.15 -132.24
N LEU A 350 -45.43 -42.63 -132.77
CA LEU A 350 -45.71 -42.78 -134.20
C LEU A 350 -46.69 -41.70 -134.66
N VAL A 351 -46.30 -40.92 -135.67
CA VAL A 351 -47.13 -39.91 -136.34
C VAL A 351 -48.14 -40.61 -137.28
N ASP A 352 -49.41 -40.24 -137.08
CA ASP A 352 -50.67 -40.43 -137.83
C ASP A 352 -50.77 -41.40 -139.03
N GLN A 353 -51.86 -42.18 -139.04
CA GLN A 353 -52.62 -42.42 -140.28
C GLN A 353 -54.14 -42.56 -140.03
N ASN A 354 -54.90 -41.77 -140.78
CA ASN A 354 -56.35 -41.67 -140.85
C ASN A 354 -57.05 -43.03 -141.00
N SER A 355 -57.94 -43.36 -140.07
CA SER A 355 -58.99 -44.37 -140.26
C SER A 355 -60.30 -43.81 -139.73
N GLY A 356 -61.12 -43.31 -140.66
CA GLY A 356 -62.42 -42.72 -140.39
C GLY A 356 -63.39 -43.74 -139.81
N THR A 357 -63.55 -43.73 -138.48
CA THR A 357 -64.75 -44.21 -137.78
C THR A 357 -64.94 -43.39 -136.50
N THR A 358 -65.93 -42.52 -136.50
CA THR A 358 -66.30 -41.69 -135.35
C THR A 358 -67.18 -42.49 -134.38
N PRO A 359 -66.78 -42.75 -133.12
CA PRO A 359 -67.61 -43.49 -132.18
C PRO A 359 -68.66 -42.59 -131.52
N LYS A 360 -69.85 -43.16 -131.33
CA LYS A 360 -71.03 -42.55 -130.71
C LYS A 360 -70.85 -42.29 -129.20
N ARG A 361 -71.58 -41.26 -128.72
CA ARG A 361 -71.77 -40.81 -127.34
C ARG A 361 -72.15 -41.96 -126.38
N ARG A 362 -71.27 -42.30 -125.43
CA ARG A 362 -71.61 -43.19 -124.30
C ARG A 362 -72.40 -42.43 -123.26
N VAL A 363 -73.50 -43.03 -122.83
CA VAL A 363 -74.20 -42.71 -121.59
C VAL A 363 -73.39 -43.32 -120.43
N ILE A 364 -73.12 -42.51 -119.41
CA ILE A 364 -72.38 -42.87 -118.20
C ILE A 364 -73.33 -43.65 -117.28
N ALA A 365 -73.04 -44.93 -117.03
CA ALA A 365 -73.79 -45.78 -116.11
C ALA A 365 -72.87 -46.27 -114.98
N ALA A 366 -72.47 -45.33 -114.11
CA ALA A 366 -72.00 -45.49 -112.73
C ALA A 366 -71.29 -44.19 -112.33
N ILE A 367 -72.07 -43.19 -111.92
CA ILE A 367 -71.55 -42.08 -111.12
C ILE A 367 -71.23 -42.69 -109.75
N PRO A 368 -70.00 -42.57 -109.21
CA PRO A 368 -69.68 -43.07 -107.88
C PRO A 368 -70.62 -42.46 -106.83
N SER A 369 -71.24 -43.27 -105.98
CA SER A 369 -72.01 -42.78 -104.85
C SER A 369 -71.07 -42.17 -103.79
N LEU A 370 -71.58 -41.26 -102.95
CA LEU A 370 -70.81 -40.60 -101.88
C LEU A 370 -70.16 -41.64 -100.93
N ALA A 371 -70.79 -42.81 -100.74
CA ALA A 371 -70.25 -43.93 -99.99
C ALA A 371 -68.98 -44.56 -100.62
N SER A 372 -68.84 -44.55 -101.95
CA SER A 372 -67.68 -45.11 -102.66
C SER A 372 -66.44 -44.19 -102.65
N ILE A 373 -66.64 -42.89 -102.40
CA ILE A 373 -65.57 -41.90 -102.18
C ILE A 373 -65.08 -41.95 -100.73
N GLU A 374 -65.98 -42.19 -99.76
CA GLU A 374 -65.63 -42.35 -98.35
C GLU A 374 -64.82 -43.63 -98.07
N GLU A 375 -65.08 -44.73 -98.80
CA GLU A 375 -64.38 -46.01 -98.63
C GLU A 375 -62.93 -46.01 -99.15
N ARG A 376 -62.56 -45.05 -100.02
CA ARG A 376 -61.18 -44.89 -100.55
C ARG A 376 -60.37 -43.80 -99.84
N ARG A 377 -60.91 -43.18 -98.78
CA ARG A 377 -60.11 -42.40 -97.84
C ARG A 377 -59.29 -43.35 -96.98
N THR A 378 -57.98 -43.42 -97.23
CA THR A 378 -57.05 -43.86 -96.20
C THR A 378 -57.11 -42.82 -95.08
N VAL A 379 -57.81 -43.16 -93.99
CA VAL A 379 -57.64 -42.48 -92.71
C VAL A 379 -56.20 -42.76 -92.29
N VAL A 380 -55.34 -41.76 -92.46
CA VAL A 380 -54.07 -41.71 -91.73
C VAL A 380 -54.44 -41.71 -90.27
N ALA A 381 -54.13 -42.80 -89.57
CA ALA A 381 -53.98 -42.77 -88.13
C ALA A 381 -52.88 -41.75 -87.84
N LEU A 382 -53.28 -40.56 -87.41
CA LEU A 382 -52.40 -39.63 -86.74
C LEU A 382 -52.15 -40.22 -85.35
N GLU A 383 -51.31 -41.25 -85.26
CA GLU A 383 -50.61 -41.54 -84.01
C GLU A 383 -49.41 -40.61 -83.91
N SER A 384 -49.63 -39.47 -83.26
CA SER A 384 -48.62 -38.72 -82.50
C SER A 384 -49.28 -37.53 -81.80
N PRO A 385 -48.78 -37.04 -80.66
CA PRO A 385 -48.54 -37.73 -79.40
C PRO A 385 -49.42 -37.13 -78.30
N LYS A 386 -49.60 -37.86 -77.19
CA LYS A 386 -50.16 -37.30 -75.95
C LYS A 386 -49.36 -36.06 -75.55
N GLU A 387 -50.02 -34.91 -75.42
CA GLU A 387 -49.83 -34.02 -74.29
C GLU A 387 -50.94 -32.94 -74.19
N HIS A 388 -51.48 -32.86 -72.96
CA HIS A 388 -52.16 -31.74 -72.32
C HIS A 388 -53.60 -31.34 -72.72
N GLY A 389 -54.48 -31.47 -71.71
CA GLY A 389 -55.57 -30.52 -71.48
C GLY A 389 -56.97 -31.13 -71.41
N ASN A 390 -57.39 -31.58 -70.22
CA ASN A 390 -58.77 -31.96 -69.97
C ASN A 390 -59.58 -30.74 -69.50
N SER A 391 -60.76 -30.58 -70.08
CA SER A 391 -61.68 -29.45 -69.94
C SER A 391 -62.67 -29.59 -68.78
N GLU A 392 -62.92 -28.45 -68.12
CA GLU A 392 -64.22 -27.93 -67.65
C GLU A 392 -64.98 -28.59 -66.49
N LYS A 393 -65.26 -27.76 -65.46
CA LYS A 393 -66.62 -27.34 -65.09
C LYS A 393 -66.63 -25.95 -64.40
N ARG A 394 -67.02 -24.94 -65.17
CA ARG A 394 -67.87 -23.77 -64.87
C ARG A 394 -68.16 -23.45 -63.39
N ALA A 395 -67.73 -22.29 -62.88
CA ALA A 395 -68.56 -21.09 -62.65
C ALA A 395 -67.92 -20.03 -61.70
N LYS A 396 -68.15 -18.76 -62.09
CA LYS A 396 -68.16 -17.48 -61.32
C LYS A 396 -66.84 -16.71 -61.14
N TRP A 397 -66.83 -15.58 -61.85
CA TRP A 397 -65.90 -14.45 -61.80
C TRP A 397 -65.99 -13.64 -60.51
N SER A 398 -64.85 -13.10 -60.09
CA SER A 398 -64.70 -11.78 -59.44
C SER A 398 -63.27 -11.29 -59.70
N PRO A 399 -63.03 -10.06 -60.19
CA PRO A 399 -61.70 -9.61 -60.60
C PRO A 399 -60.98 -8.85 -59.48
N GLY A 400 -59.70 -9.12 -59.31
CA GLY A 400 -58.78 -8.35 -58.46
C GLY A 400 -57.41 -8.28 -59.11
N GLU A 401 -57.07 -7.11 -59.61
CA GLU A 401 -55.88 -6.79 -60.41
C GLU A 401 -54.56 -7.05 -59.66
N SER A 402 -53.55 -7.50 -60.40
CA SER A 402 -52.15 -7.53 -59.97
C SER A 402 -51.36 -6.46 -60.74
N LYS A 403 -50.75 -5.50 -60.04
CA LYS A 403 -49.51 -4.81 -60.46
C LYS A 403 -48.67 -4.35 -59.25
N ILE A 404 -47.48 -4.95 -59.13
CA ILE A 404 -46.15 -4.46 -58.68
C ILE A 404 -46.09 -3.28 -57.68
N PRO A 405 -45.30 -3.37 -56.58
CA PRO A 405 -44.10 -2.50 -56.43
C PRO A 405 -42.89 -3.19 -55.74
N LYS A 406 -41.65 -3.03 -56.21
CA LYS A 406 -40.64 -1.96 -55.96
C LYS A 406 -39.86 -2.06 -54.63
N HIS A 407 -38.53 -1.99 -54.79
CA HIS A 407 -37.50 -1.80 -53.78
C HIS A 407 -37.58 -0.45 -53.05
N HIS A 408 -37.13 -0.50 -51.79
CA HIS A 408 -36.49 0.51 -50.93
C HIS A 408 -37.18 1.84 -50.60
N ALA A 409 -37.29 2.10 -49.30
CA ALA A 409 -37.05 3.43 -48.72
C ALA A 409 -36.55 3.31 -47.27
N THR A 410 -35.26 3.59 -47.05
CA THR A 410 -34.80 4.30 -45.84
C THR A 410 -33.98 5.47 -46.33
N SER A 411 -34.49 6.67 -46.03
CA SER A 411 -33.98 7.96 -46.47
C SER A 411 -32.65 8.30 -45.83
N PHE A 412 -31.70 8.75 -46.64
CA PHE A 412 -30.62 9.62 -46.19
C PHE A 412 -30.72 10.97 -46.90
N ASN A 413 -30.67 12.02 -46.08
CA ASN A 413 -30.60 13.42 -46.46
C ASN A 413 -29.33 13.72 -47.29
N ARG A 414 -29.46 14.63 -48.27
CA ARG A 414 -28.39 15.44 -48.90
C ARG A 414 -28.67 16.89 -48.48
N ALA A 415 -27.75 17.82 -48.24
CA ALA A 415 -26.29 18.00 -48.25
C ALA A 415 -26.04 19.29 -47.35
N PRO A 416 -24.88 20.02 -47.27
CA PRO A 416 -23.66 20.01 -48.11
C PRO A 416 -22.28 20.23 -47.41
N PHE A 417 -21.23 20.01 -48.23
CA PHE A 417 -19.91 20.68 -48.37
C PHE A 417 -19.02 21.13 -47.18
N THR A 418 -17.73 20.70 -47.28
CA THR A 418 -16.44 21.38 -46.97
C THR A 418 -16.17 21.82 -45.52
N ASN A 419 -15.13 21.34 -44.82
CA ASN A 419 -13.69 21.55 -45.08
C ASN A 419 -12.82 20.62 -44.22
N VAL A 420 -11.56 20.44 -44.65
CA VAL A 420 -10.48 19.72 -43.97
C VAL A 420 -9.71 20.67 -43.04
N ASN A 421 -9.26 20.14 -41.89
CA ASN A 421 -8.33 20.72 -40.90
C ASN A 421 -8.78 21.94 -40.08
#